data_AF-A0A815WUE8-F1
#
_entry.id   AF-A0A815WUE8-F1
#
_cell.length_a   1.000
_cell.length_b   1.000
_cell.length_c   1.000
_cell.angle_alpha   90.00
_cell.angle_beta   90.00
_cell.angle_gamma   90.00
#
_symmetry.space_group_name_H-M   'P 1'
#
loop_
_entity.id
_entity.type
_entity.pdbx_description
1 polymer ?
#
loop_
_entity_poly.entity_id
_entity_poly.type
_entity_poly.pdbx_seq_one_letter_code
_entity_poly.pdbx_strand_id
1 'polypeptide(L)'
;MQWFNENDDISMEYLHNALEKDQQTGFQQISEHCLFSSSVIDVFTQLNQCRDIIKTLDLHDPIVIEKYMKRFSVTILQVLLDYANAIRRTFEHADGQDRICSILMNNIQQLILNLVQLYESMGGAQLEDETKTMLNDLQKQLSDVLDELSATFVKSIEPTIRQYIEEVYKQLQQINGGNTSEQQKGAQPMLITKPLLDYLDQ
;
A
#
# COMPACT_ATOMS: atom_id res chain seq x y z
N MET A 1 -4.38 -31.49 -5.94
CA MET A 1 -3.52 -30.89 -4.89
C MET A 1 -2.12 -30.59 -5.37
N GLN A 2 -1.46 -31.44 -6.17
CA GLN A 2 -0.10 -31.16 -6.70
C GLN A 2 0.01 -29.82 -7.43
N TRP A 3 -0.94 -29.50 -8.32
CA TRP A 3 -1.00 -28.20 -9.01
C TRP A 3 -0.97 -27.00 -8.06
N PHE A 4 -1.63 -27.09 -6.89
CA PHE A 4 -1.62 -26.00 -5.92
C PHE A 4 -0.25 -25.81 -5.25
N ASN A 5 0.52 -26.88 -5.08
CA ASN A 5 1.87 -26.75 -4.53
C ASN A 5 2.80 -26.09 -5.55
N GLU A 6 2.72 -26.51 -6.82
CA GLU A 6 3.45 -25.86 -7.91
C GLU A 6 3.02 -24.39 -8.08
N ASN A 7 1.72 -24.12 -7.93
CA ASN A 7 1.18 -22.77 -7.96
C ASN A 7 1.72 -21.89 -6.83
N ASP A 8 1.85 -22.41 -5.60
CA ASP A 8 2.45 -21.64 -4.50
C ASP A 8 3.88 -21.23 -4.82
N ASP A 9 4.70 -22.18 -5.28
CA ASP A 9 6.11 -21.93 -5.63
C ASP A 9 6.21 -20.88 -6.74
N ILE A 10 5.39 -21.01 -7.79
CA ILE A 10 5.34 -20.06 -8.91
C ILE A 10 4.85 -18.68 -8.46
N SER A 11 3.80 -18.62 -7.64
CA SER A 11 3.27 -17.36 -7.13
C SER A 11 4.29 -16.62 -6.24
N MET A 12 5.05 -17.35 -5.43
CA MET A 12 6.12 -16.80 -4.60
C MET A 12 7.32 -16.33 -5.42
N GLU A 13 7.74 -17.09 -6.44
CA GLU A 13 8.79 -16.66 -7.36
C GLU A 13 8.37 -15.40 -8.12
N TYR A 14 7.13 -15.37 -8.62
CA TYR A 14 6.60 -14.22 -9.34
C TYR A 14 6.53 -12.97 -8.45
N LEU A 15 6.10 -13.12 -7.19
CA LEU A 15 6.13 -12.07 -6.19
C LEU A 15 7.53 -11.47 -6.03
N HIS A 16 8.54 -12.32 -5.79
CA HIS A 16 9.90 -11.85 -5.57
C HIS A 16 10.46 -11.12 -6.80
N ASN A 17 10.23 -11.67 -7.99
CA ASN A 17 10.66 -11.05 -9.24
C ASN A 17 9.97 -9.70 -9.48
N ALA A 18 8.67 -9.59 -9.19
CA ALA A 18 7.93 -8.34 -9.32
C ALA A 18 8.46 -7.26 -8.36
N LEU A 19 8.70 -7.63 -7.10
CA LEU A 19 9.26 -6.72 -6.10
C LEU A 19 10.71 -6.30 -6.43
N GLU A 20 11.55 -7.23 -6.86
CA GLU A 20 12.94 -6.92 -7.23
C GLU A 20 12.98 -5.93 -8.40
N LYS A 21 12.16 -6.15 -9.43
CA LYS A 21 12.07 -5.25 -10.57
C LYS A 21 11.57 -3.86 -10.17
N ASP A 22 10.56 -3.78 -9.32
CA ASP A 22 9.99 -2.52 -8.85
C ASP A 22 10.97 -1.78 -7.92
N GLN A 23 11.75 -2.51 -7.13
CA GLN A 23 12.83 -1.96 -6.32
C GLN A 23 13.95 -1.39 -7.21
N GLN A 24 14.33 -2.07 -8.29
CA GLN A 24 15.34 -1.59 -9.23
C GLN A 24 14.94 -0.28 -9.92
N THR A 25 13.65 -0.03 -10.11
CA THR A 25 13.14 1.24 -10.66
C THR A 25 12.87 2.30 -9.59
N GLY A 26 13.02 1.95 -8.30
CA GLY A 26 12.85 2.85 -7.16
C GLY A 26 11.40 3.06 -6.74
N PHE A 27 10.53 2.04 -6.91
CA PHE A 27 9.10 2.09 -6.57
C PHE A 27 8.41 3.30 -7.19
N GLN A 28 8.42 3.39 -8.52
CA GLN A 28 7.74 4.49 -9.21
C GLN A 28 6.23 4.27 -9.23
N GLN A 29 5.49 5.35 -8.96
CA GLN A 29 4.04 5.35 -9.16
C GLN A 29 3.72 5.08 -10.64
N ILE A 30 2.68 4.30 -10.89
CA ILE A 30 2.33 3.89 -12.26
C ILE A 30 1.83 5.08 -13.09
N SER A 31 1.12 6.01 -12.47
CA SER A 31 0.64 7.25 -13.12
C SER A 31 0.31 8.32 -12.07
N GLU A 32 -0.02 9.54 -12.51
CA GLU A 32 -0.52 10.59 -11.62
C GLU A 32 -1.83 10.22 -10.89
N HIS A 33 -2.59 9.26 -11.42
CA HIS A 33 -3.84 8.79 -10.83
C HIS A 33 -3.70 7.47 -10.09
N CYS A 34 -2.50 6.86 -10.08
CA CYS A 34 -2.21 5.60 -9.42
C CYS A 34 -1.02 5.79 -8.49
N LEU A 35 -1.31 5.99 -7.20
CA LEU A 35 -0.33 6.35 -6.18
C LEU A 35 0.50 5.15 -5.65
N PHE A 36 0.32 3.98 -6.22
CA PHE A 36 1.05 2.74 -5.93
C PHE A 36 1.93 2.35 -7.13
N SER A 37 2.89 1.45 -6.91
CA SER A 37 3.88 1.05 -7.90
C SER A 37 3.54 -0.26 -8.61
N SER A 38 4.35 -0.63 -9.60
CA SER A 38 4.05 -1.67 -10.59
C SER A 38 3.88 -3.07 -10.00
N SER A 39 4.63 -3.40 -8.93
CA SER A 39 4.61 -4.74 -8.34
C SER A 39 3.23 -5.15 -7.80
N VAL A 40 2.40 -4.21 -7.36
CA VAL A 40 1.03 -4.50 -6.91
C VAL A 40 0.18 -5.05 -8.05
N ILE A 41 0.27 -4.44 -9.25
CA ILE A 41 -0.47 -4.91 -10.43
C ILE A 41 0.02 -6.29 -10.83
N ASP A 42 1.33 -6.48 -10.87
CA ASP A 42 1.95 -7.73 -11.31
C ASP A 42 1.50 -8.90 -10.40
N VAL A 43 1.58 -8.72 -9.09
CA VAL A 43 1.19 -9.75 -8.11
C VAL A 43 -0.30 -10.07 -8.20
N PHE A 44 -1.17 -9.06 -8.27
CA PHE A 44 -2.61 -9.32 -8.38
C PHE A 44 -3.01 -9.85 -9.75
N THR A 45 -2.29 -9.52 -10.82
CA THR A 45 -2.50 -10.15 -12.12
C THR A 45 -2.27 -11.65 -12.03
N GLN A 46 -1.17 -12.08 -11.41
CA GLN A 46 -0.88 -13.50 -11.19
C GLN A 46 -1.95 -14.17 -10.32
N LEU A 47 -2.32 -13.60 -9.17
CA LEU A 47 -3.36 -14.18 -8.30
C LEU A 47 -4.71 -14.29 -9.01
N ASN A 48 -5.10 -13.28 -9.79
CA ASN A 48 -6.32 -13.32 -10.57
C ASN A 48 -6.29 -14.41 -11.66
N GLN A 49 -5.14 -14.61 -12.32
CA GLN A 49 -4.97 -15.71 -13.28
C GLN A 49 -5.10 -17.07 -12.60
N CYS A 50 -4.48 -17.27 -11.43
CA CYS A 50 -4.62 -18.50 -10.64
C CYS A 50 -6.09 -18.77 -10.30
N ARG A 51 -6.83 -17.75 -9.86
CA ARG A 51 -8.27 -17.84 -9.60
C ARG A 51 -9.05 -18.24 -10.86
N ASP A 52 -8.76 -17.61 -12.00
CA ASP A 52 -9.48 -17.88 -13.24
C ASP A 52 -9.26 -19.33 -13.71
N ILE A 53 -8.03 -19.84 -13.56
CA ILE A 53 -7.75 -21.26 -13.80
C ILE A 53 -8.64 -22.13 -12.91
N ILE A 54 -8.71 -21.87 -11.60
CA ILE A 54 -9.57 -22.63 -10.67
C ILE A 54 -11.05 -22.61 -11.12
N LYS A 55 -11.55 -21.46 -11.59
CA LYS A 55 -12.93 -21.34 -12.10
C LYS A 55 -13.16 -22.10 -13.40
N THR A 56 -12.16 -22.21 -14.26
CA THR A 56 -12.28 -22.94 -15.54
C THR A 56 -12.29 -24.46 -15.39
N LEU A 57 -12.02 -25.01 -14.21
CA LEU A 57 -11.96 -26.47 -13.98
C LEU A 57 -13.32 -27.20 -14.06
N ASP A 58 -14.38 -26.57 -14.59
CA ASP A 58 -15.75 -27.08 -14.74
C ASP A 58 -16.21 -27.92 -13.53
N LEU A 59 -15.97 -27.36 -12.33
CA LEU A 59 -16.28 -28.01 -11.07
C LEU A 59 -17.78 -27.90 -10.84
N HIS A 60 -18.51 -29.01 -11.01
CA HIS A 60 -19.95 -29.08 -10.68
C HIS A 60 -20.21 -29.44 -9.21
N ASP A 61 -19.19 -29.86 -8.47
CA ASP A 61 -19.29 -30.28 -7.07
C ASP A 61 -18.91 -29.13 -6.12
N PRO A 62 -19.88 -28.58 -5.33
CA PRO A 62 -19.64 -27.50 -4.38
C PRO A 62 -18.54 -27.82 -3.36
N ILE A 63 -18.41 -29.08 -2.94
CA ILE A 63 -17.42 -29.51 -1.94
C ILE A 63 -16.00 -29.40 -2.50
N VAL A 64 -15.84 -29.70 -3.80
CA VAL A 64 -14.54 -29.60 -4.48
C VAL A 64 -14.16 -28.13 -4.69
N ILE A 65 -15.13 -27.29 -5.08
CA ILE A 65 -14.92 -25.84 -5.22
C ILE A 65 -14.45 -25.25 -3.88
N GLU A 66 -15.14 -25.57 -2.79
CA GLU A 66 -14.82 -25.10 -1.44
C GLU A 66 -13.40 -25.48 -1.04
N LYS A 67 -13.03 -26.75 -1.24
CA LYS A 67 -11.67 -27.24 -0.98
C LYS A 67 -10.61 -26.49 -1.78
N TYR A 68 -10.91 -26.13 -3.03
CA TYR A 68 -9.99 -25.40 -3.90
C TYR A 68 -9.87 -23.93 -3.49
N MET A 69 -10.97 -23.28 -3.12
CA MET A 69 -10.95 -21.91 -2.61
C MET A 69 -10.18 -21.82 -1.30
N LYS A 70 -10.39 -22.76 -0.38
CA LYS A 70 -9.62 -22.87 0.87
C LYS A 70 -8.13 -23.10 0.62
N ARG A 71 -7.77 -23.92 -0.38
CA ARG A 71 -6.36 -24.13 -0.72
C ARG A 71 -5.73 -22.89 -1.36
N PHE A 72 -6.48 -22.17 -2.18
CA PHE A 72 -6.04 -20.94 -2.82
C PHE A 72 -5.90 -19.78 -1.83
N SER A 73 -6.76 -19.69 -0.80
CA SER A 73 -6.64 -18.67 0.24
C SER A 73 -5.33 -18.78 1.01
N VAL A 74 -4.78 -19.99 1.18
CA VAL A 74 -3.44 -20.20 1.75
C VAL A 74 -2.35 -19.58 0.87
N THR A 75 -2.44 -19.76 -0.45
CA THR A 75 -1.51 -19.11 -1.40
C THR A 75 -1.58 -17.59 -1.30
N ILE A 76 -2.80 -17.03 -1.32
CA ILE A 76 -3.02 -15.58 -1.19
C ILE A 76 -2.39 -15.05 0.10
N LEU A 77 -2.61 -15.76 1.21
CA LEU A 77 -2.07 -15.39 2.52
C LEU A 77 -0.54 -15.35 2.50
N GLN A 78 0.12 -16.39 1.97
CA GLN A 78 1.57 -16.44 1.90
C GLN A 78 2.13 -15.31 1.04
N VAL A 79 1.60 -15.13 -0.18
CA VAL A 79 2.06 -14.12 -1.13
C VAL A 79 1.89 -12.71 -0.56
N LEU A 80 0.73 -12.38 0.01
CA LEU A 80 0.48 -11.02 0.48
C LEU A 80 1.21 -10.70 1.78
N LEU A 81 1.38 -11.67 2.68
CA LEU A 81 2.20 -11.46 3.88
C LEU A 81 3.69 -11.30 3.54
N ASP A 82 4.21 -12.09 2.60
CA ASP A 82 5.60 -11.93 2.17
C ASP A 82 5.83 -10.63 1.40
N TYR A 83 4.85 -10.17 0.59
CA TYR A 83 4.87 -8.83 0.03
C TYR A 83 4.96 -7.78 1.15
N ALA A 84 4.07 -7.84 2.14
CA ALA A 84 4.05 -6.88 3.24
C ALA A 84 5.35 -6.88 4.04
N ASN A 85 5.95 -8.05 4.28
CA ASN A 85 7.24 -8.20 4.93
C ASN A 85 8.38 -7.58 4.11
N ALA A 86 8.39 -7.77 2.79
CA ALA A 86 9.38 -7.16 1.91
C ALA A 86 9.27 -5.63 1.88
N ILE A 87 8.04 -5.09 1.87
CA ILE A 87 7.78 -3.66 1.97
C ILE A 87 8.28 -3.11 3.31
N ARG A 88 7.98 -3.76 4.44
CA ARG A 88 8.51 -3.36 5.76
C ARG A 88 10.02 -3.23 5.75
N ARG A 89 10.72 -4.26 5.27
CA ARG A 89 12.19 -4.24 5.16
C ARG A 89 12.67 -3.09 4.29
N THR A 90 12.02 -2.86 3.15
CA THR A 90 12.42 -1.78 2.24
C THR A 90 12.18 -0.41 2.85
N PHE A 91 11.07 -0.25 3.57
CA PHE A 91 10.69 0.97 4.28
C PHE A 91 11.73 1.33 5.36
N GLU A 92 12.20 0.36 6.13
CA GLU A 92 13.26 0.55 7.13
C GLU A 92 14.58 1.09 6.53
N HIS A 93 14.83 0.80 5.25
CA HIS A 93 16.04 1.21 4.53
C HIS A 93 15.81 2.40 3.57
N ALA A 94 14.65 3.05 3.63
CA ALA A 94 14.33 4.16 2.72
C ALA A 94 15.08 5.47 3.07
N ASP A 95 15.83 5.52 4.17
CA ASP A 95 16.74 6.62 4.56
C ASP A 95 16.12 8.04 4.47
N GLY A 96 14.85 8.19 4.84
CA GLY A 96 14.16 9.49 4.82
C GLY A 96 13.69 9.95 3.43
N GLN A 97 13.59 9.03 2.46
CA GLN A 97 12.97 9.30 1.16
C GLN A 97 11.44 9.29 1.30
N ASP A 98 10.88 10.42 1.75
CA ASP A 98 9.46 10.55 2.10
C ASP A 98 8.52 10.06 0.99
N ARG A 99 8.86 10.39 -0.26
CA ARG A 99 8.10 9.95 -1.43
C ARG A 99 8.05 8.43 -1.61
N ILE A 100 9.18 7.74 -1.39
CA ILE A 100 9.22 6.27 -1.48
C ILE A 100 8.40 5.67 -0.35
N CYS A 101 8.56 6.18 0.88
CA CYS A 101 7.76 5.74 2.04
C CYS A 101 6.26 5.84 1.76
N SER A 102 5.80 6.96 1.19
CA SER A 102 4.41 7.16 0.78
C SER A 102 3.94 6.13 -0.26
N ILE A 103 4.74 5.86 -1.30
CA ILE A 103 4.39 4.85 -2.33
C ILE A 103 4.32 3.45 -1.71
N LEU A 104 5.26 3.09 -0.85
CA LEU A 104 5.27 1.80 -0.14
C LEU A 104 4.01 1.61 0.72
N MET A 105 3.56 2.65 1.44
CA MET A 105 2.30 2.63 2.18
C MET A 105 1.09 2.49 1.25
N ASN A 106 1.09 3.23 0.13
CA ASN A 106 0.04 3.11 -0.89
C ASN A 106 -0.02 1.71 -1.49
N ASN A 107 1.12 1.03 -1.65
CA ASN A 107 1.15 -0.36 -2.09
C ASN A 107 0.39 -1.26 -1.12
N ILE A 108 0.67 -1.17 0.20
CA ILE A 108 -0.03 -1.95 1.23
C ILE A 108 -1.53 -1.65 1.21
N GLN A 109 -1.91 -0.38 1.14
CA GLN A 109 -3.31 0.02 1.03
C GLN A 109 -3.97 -0.60 -0.21
N GLN A 110 -3.28 -0.62 -1.35
CA GLN A 110 -3.79 -1.22 -2.58
C GLN A 110 -3.86 -2.75 -2.49
N LEU A 111 -2.96 -3.42 -1.74
CA LEU A 111 -3.10 -4.85 -1.44
C LEU A 111 -4.43 -5.14 -0.72
N ILE A 112 -4.78 -4.33 0.28
CA ILE A 112 -6.02 -4.48 1.05
C ILE A 112 -7.23 -4.34 0.11
N LEU A 113 -7.25 -3.29 -0.72
CA LEU A 113 -8.35 -3.04 -1.67
C LEU A 113 -8.49 -4.18 -2.69
N ASN A 114 -7.39 -4.65 -3.27
CA ASN A 114 -7.41 -5.72 -4.26
C ASN A 114 -7.73 -7.08 -3.62
N LEU A 115 -7.34 -7.31 -2.36
CA LEU A 115 -7.72 -8.51 -1.60
C LEU A 115 -9.23 -8.58 -1.39
N VAL A 116 -9.89 -7.47 -1.07
CA VAL A 116 -11.36 -7.39 -0.98
C VAL A 116 -12.01 -7.75 -2.31
N GLN A 117 -11.49 -7.21 -3.42
CA GLN A 117 -12.00 -7.54 -4.76
C GLN A 117 -11.79 -9.02 -5.11
N LEU A 118 -10.63 -9.58 -4.77
CA LEU A 118 -10.32 -10.98 -4.99
C LEU A 118 -11.25 -11.88 -4.16
N TYR A 119 -11.48 -11.55 -2.89
CA TYR A 119 -12.42 -12.23 -1.99
C TYR A 119 -13.83 -12.28 -2.57
N GLU A 120 -14.37 -11.15 -3.01
CA GLU A 120 -15.69 -11.10 -3.66
C GLU A 120 -15.71 -11.97 -4.92
N SER A 121 -14.65 -11.92 -5.73
CA SER A 121 -14.55 -12.72 -6.93
C SER A 121 -14.43 -14.23 -6.67
N MET A 122 -13.96 -14.64 -5.49
CA MET A 122 -13.87 -16.05 -5.08
C MET A 122 -15.21 -16.61 -4.60
N GLY A 123 -16.21 -15.77 -4.33
CA GLY A 123 -17.54 -16.18 -3.86
C GLY A 123 -18.04 -15.39 -2.65
N GLY A 124 -17.19 -14.55 -2.05
CA GLY A 124 -17.53 -13.65 -0.96
C GLY A 124 -18.28 -14.38 0.17
N ALA A 125 -19.52 -13.95 0.44
CA ALA A 125 -20.35 -14.52 1.49
C ALA A 125 -20.66 -16.03 1.34
N GLN A 126 -20.53 -16.59 0.13
CA GLN A 126 -20.77 -18.01 -0.14
C GLN A 126 -19.56 -18.91 0.20
N LEU A 127 -18.42 -18.32 0.57
CA LEU A 127 -17.26 -19.07 1.03
C LEU A 127 -17.51 -19.70 2.40
N GLU A 128 -16.80 -20.79 2.68
CA GLU A 128 -16.74 -21.43 4.00
C GLU A 128 -16.31 -20.44 5.07
N ASP A 129 -16.86 -20.55 6.29
CA ASP A 129 -16.52 -19.68 7.42
C ASP A 129 -15.03 -19.64 7.71
N GLU A 130 -14.33 -20.79 7.65
CA GLU A 130 -12.88 -20.83 7.89
C GLU A 130 -12.09 -20.03 6.84
N THR A 131 -12.48 -20.13 5.57
CA THR A 131 -11.84 -19.37 4.47
C THR A 131 -12.12 -17.87 4.60
N LYS A 132 -13.35 -17.50 4.97
CA LYS A 132 -13.72 -16.10 5.23
C LYS A 132 -12.91 -15.53 6.39
N THR A 133 -12.82 -16.24 7.51
CA THR A 133 -12.02 -15.83 8.67
C THR A 133 -10.56 -15.65 8.29
N MET A 134 -9.96 -16.58 7.55
CA MET A 134 -8.57 -16.48 7.10
C MET A 134 -8.31 -15.22 6.26
N LEU A 135 -9.17 -14.93 5.28
CA LEU A 135 -9.01 -13.76 4.41
C LEU A 135 -9.31 -12.44 5.12
N ASN A 136 -10.22 -12.44 6.09
CA ASN A 136 -10.48 -11.27 6.95
C ASN A 136 -9.32 -11.00 7.92
N ASP A 137 -8.75 -12.05 8.51
CA ASP A 137 -7.58 -11.92 9.38
C ASP A 137 -6.36 -11.45 8.57
N LEU A 138 -6.23 -11.88 7.31
CA LEU A 138 -5.22 -11.35 6.39
C LEU A 138 -5.42 -9.86 6.11
N GLN A 139 -6.64 -9.43 5.79
CA GLN A 139 -6.94 -8.00 5.61
C GLN A 139 -6.56 -7.19 6.87
N LYS A 140 -6.91 -7.70 8.05
CA LYS A 140 -6.54 -7.05 9.31
C LYS A 140 -5.02 -6.95 9.49
N GLN A 141 -4.29 -8.03 9.24
CA GLN A 141 -2.82 -8.01 9.32
C GLN A 141 -2.19 -6.99 8.36
N LEU A 142 -2.71 -6.87 7.14
CA LEU A 142 -2.25 -5.85 6.19
C LEU A 142 -2.57 -4.43 6.67
N SER A 143 -3.75 -4.20 7.26
CA SER A 143 -4.08 -2.92 7.89
C SER A 143 -3.15 -2.59 9.06
N ASP A 144 -2.86 -3.56 9.92
CA ASP A 144 -1.93 -3.39 11.04
C ASP A 144 -0.52 -3.02 10.54
N VAL A 145 -0.07 -3.59 9.41
CA VAL A 145 1.17 -3.20 8.74
C VAL A 145 1.12 -1.75 8.28
N LEU A 146 0.03 -1.34 7.62
CA LEU A 146 -0.12 0.05 7.16
C LEU A 146 -0.11 1.05 8.32
N ASP A 147 -0.78 0.73 9.42
CA ASP A 147 -0.80 1.56 10.63
C ASP A 147 0.61 1.72 11.23
N GLU A 148 1.39 0.63 11.28
CA GLU A 148 2.77 0.65 11.75
C GLU A 148 3.69 1.51 10.86
N LEU A 149 3.60 1.33 9.54
CA LEU A 149 4.38 2.11 8.58
C LEU A 149 4.01 3.59 8.66
N SER A 150 2.71 3.89 8.74
CA SER A 150 2.19 5.26 8.87
C SER A 150 2.66 5.92 10.16
N ALA A 151 2.60 5.22 11.29
CA ALA A 151 3.08 5.74 12.57
C ALA A 151 4.59 6.01 12.56
N THR A 152 5.37 5.18 11.86
CA THR A 152 6.81 5.36 11.68
C THR A 152 7.10 6.55 10.77
N PHE A 153 6.37 6.69 9.67
CA PHE A 153 6.48 7.80 8.73
C PHE A 153 6.18 9.14 9.39
N VAL A 154 5.07 9.24 10.13
CA VAL A 154 4.68 10.48 10.82
C VAL A 154 5.78 10.94 11.79
N LYS A 155 6.41 10.00 12.49
CA LYS A 155 7.55 10.31 13.38
C LYS A 155 8.78 10.81 12.61
N SER A 156 9.03 10.30 11.40
CA SER A 156 10.20 10.74 10.61
C SER A 156 10.02 12.15 10.05
N ILE A 157 8.81 12.54 9.67
CA ILE A 157 8.52 13.87 9.11
C ILE A 157 8.25 14.94 10.16
N GLU A 158 7.90 14.56 11.41
CA GLU A 158 7.58 15.51 12.49
C GLU A 158 8.66 16.61 12.69
N PRO A 159 9.97 16.31 12.73
CA PRO A 159 11.00 17.33 12.89
C PRO A 159 11.00 18.35 11.75
N THR A 160 10.81 17.89 10.51
CA THR A 160 10.74 18.73 9.31
C THR A 160 9.53 19.64 9.36
N ILE A 161 8.34 19.10 9.68
CA ILE A 161 7.11 19.88 9.84
C ILE A 161 7.29 20.93 10.94
N ARG A 162 7.91 20.57 12.08
CA ARG A 162 8.17 21.50 13.18
C ARG A 162 9.06 22.66 12.74
N GLN A 163 10.11 22.40 11.96
CA GLN A 163 10.98 23.45 11.42
C GLN A 163 10.21 24.41 10.51
N TYR A 164 9.35 23.90 9.62
CA TYR A 164 8.50 24.74 8.79
C TYR A 164 7.53 25.59 9.62
N ILE A 165 6.93 25.02 10.67
CA ILE A 165 6.04 25.77 11.58
C ILE A 165 6.80 26.88 12.32
N GLU A 166 8.02 26.61 12.79
CA GLU A 166 8.86 27.62 13.43
C GLU A 166 9.25 28.76 12.47
N GLU A 167 9.53 28.45 11.22
CA GLU A 167 9.82 29.45 10.19
C GLU A 167 8.59 30.31 9.86
N VAL A 168 7.43 29.67 9.71
CA VAL A 168 6.13 30.36 9.58
C VAL A 168 5.92 31.32 10.76
N TYR A 169 6.15 30.87 11.99
CA TYR A 169 6.00 31.68 13.19
C TYR A 169 6.95 32.88 13.21
N LYS A 170 8.23 32.69 12.86
CA LYS A 170 9.22 33.78 12.76
C LYS A 170 8.82 34.84 11.74
N GLN A 171 8.30 34.43 10.58
CA GLN A 171 7.87 35.36 9.55
C GLN A 171 6.60 36.13 9.96
N LEU A 172 5.66 35.46 10.65
CA LEU A 172 4.48 36.12 11.22
C LEU A 172 4.84 37.19 12.27
N GLN A 173 5.81 36.91 13.13
CA GLN A 173 6.31 37.87 14.13
C GLN A 173 6.88 39.15 13.48
N GLN A 174 7.57 39.02 12.33
CA GLN A 174 8.14 40.17 11.62
C GLN A 174 7.06 41.09 11.03
N ILE A 175 5.92 40.54 10.60
CA ILE A 175 4.79 41.33 10.06
C ILE A 175 4.10 42.14 11.15
N ASN A 176 3.95 41.57 12.35
CA ASN A 176 3.34 42.27 13.48
C ASN A 176 4.19 43.44 14.00
N GLY A 177 5.49 43.50 13.67
CA GLY A 177 6.42 44.56 14.08
C GLY A 177 6.66 45.68 13.05
N GLY A 178 6.17 45.54 11.81
CA GLY A 178 6.42 46.49 10.70
C GLY A 178 5.18 47.21 10.19
N ASN A 179 5.30 48.51 9.89
CA ASN A 179 4.26 49.31 9.21
C ASN A 179 4.06 48.80 7.77
N THR A 180 3.23 47.76 7.64
CA THR A 180 2.97 47.06 6.38
C THR A 180 1.64 47.56 5.80
N SER A 181 1.62 47.97 4.52
CA SER A 181 0.45 48.54 3.85
C SER A 181 -0.70 47.52 3.69
N GLU A 182 -1.95 47.97 3.64
CA GLU A 182 -3.15 47.11 3.65
C GLU A 182 -3.19 46.03 2.54
N GLN A 183 -2.61 46.32 1.37
CA GLN A 183 -2.49 45.35 0.27
C GLN A 183 -1.50 44.20 0.54
N GLN A 184 -0.49 44.41 1.39
CA GLN A 184 0.47 43.37 1.77
C GLN A 184 -0.09 42.41 2.83
N LYS A 185 -1.03 42.87 3.68
CA LYS A 185 -1.63 42.04 4.75
C LYS A 185 -2.48 40.87 4.25
N GLY A 186 -3.06 40.97 3.04
CA GLY A 186 -3.88 39.90 2.46
C GLY A 186 -3.08 38.78 1.79
N ALA A 187 -1.95 39.09 1.17
CA ALA A 187 -1.12 38.13 0.43
C ALA A 187 0.01 37.50 1.26
N GLN A 188 0.45 38.18 2.33
CA GLN A 188 1.56 37.71 3.17
C GLN A 188 1.28 36.41 3.95
N PRO A 189 0.09 36.17 4.54
CA PRO A 189 -0.20 34.91 5.22
C PRO A 189 -0.07 33.70 4.29
N MET A 190 -0.53 33.83 3.04
CA MET A 190 -0.41 32.77 2.02
C MET A 190 1.05 32.55 1.60
N LEU A 191 1.85 33.62 1.50
CA LEU A 191 3.26 33.51 1.15
C LEU A 191 4.07 32.84 2.26
N ILE A 192 3.74 33.12 3.53
CA ILE A 192 4.41 32.54 4.70
C ILE A 192 4.12 31.05 4.83
N THR A 193 2.87 30.64 4.63
CA THR A 193 2.50 29.21 4.76
C THR A 193 2.87 28.38 3.54
N LYS A 194 3.18 29.03 2.40
CA LYS A 194 3.48 28.34 1.14
C LYS A 194 4.56 27.26 1.24
N PRO A 195 5.72 27.46 1.90
CA PRO A 195 6.76 26.42 1.97
C PRO A 195 6.31 25.16 2.73
N LEU A 196 5.46 25.31 3.76
CA LEU A 196 4.87 24.18 4.48
C LEU A 196 3.85 23.45 3.60
N LEU A 197 2.98 24.20 2.90
CA LEU A 197 2.01 23.62 1.98
C LEU A 197 2.70 22.89 0.83
N ASP A 198 3.70 23.52 0.22
CA ASP A 198 4.49 22.94 -0.86
C ASP A 198 5.26 21.67 -0.41
N TYR A 199 5.61 21.52 0.88
CA TYR A 199 6.18 20.29 1.44
C TYR A 199 5.12 19.20 1.66
N LEU A 200 3.92 19.57 2.12
CA LEU A 200 2.81 18.63 2.36
C LEU A 200 2.16 18.13 1.05
N ASP A 201 2.27 18.90 -0.02
CA ASP A 201 1.74 18.54 -1.36
C ASP A 201 2.69 17.63 -2.16
N GLN A 202 3.92 17.36 -1.67
CA GLN A 202 4.92 16.48 -2.30
C GLN A 202 4.74 15.01 -1.92
#